data_AF-A0A397V702-F1
#
_entry.id   AF-A0A397V702-F1
#
_cell.length_a   1.000
_cell.length_b   1.000
_cell.length_c   1.000
_cell.angle_alpha   90.00
_cell.angle_beta   90.00
_cell.angle_gamma   90.00
#
_symmetry.space_group_name_H-M   'P 1'
#
loop_
_entity.id
_entity.type
_entity.pdbx_description
1 polymer ?
#
loop_
_entity_poly.entity_id
_entity_poly.type
_entity_poly.pdbx_seq_one_letter_code
_entity_poly.pdbx_strand_id
1 'polypeptide(L)'
;MPSSIDINYMINYATVKNTSHNTQTWINAINKYFKDTNLSGDIIQIKDCTELENILIQFFVALKRIDSKLYAPTSIYNSFCKILCHLQINLYQDPKPNILDKTQFPCLFATIDKKIKLVQNTNPRQANKSDSLIQDEIIQILNDKNLLEDIPTSITY
;
A
#
# COMPACT_ATOMS: atom_id res chain seq x y z
N MET A 1 -0.24 37.12 2.81
CA MET A 1 0.77 36.06 2.58
C MET A 1 0.83 35.23 3.86
N PRO A 2 0.69 33.90 3.80
CA PRO A 2 0.79 33.04 4.99
C PRO A 2 2.16 33.20 5.65
N SER A 3 2.21 33.14 6.98
CA SER A 3 3.48 33.28 7.71
C SER A 3 4.32 32.01 7.58
N SER A 4 5.64 32.13 7.74
CA SER A 4 6.54 30.97 7.74
C SER A 4 6.19 29.96 8.85
N ILE A 5 5.58 30.42 9.94
CA ILE A 5 5.11 29.57 11.05
C ILE A 5 3.93 28.72 10.60
N ASP A 6 2.95 29.32 9.91
CA ASP A 6 1.76 28.60 9.40
C ASP A 6 2.17 27.57 8.34
N ILE A 7 3.12 27.93 7.46
CA ILE A 7 3.65 27.02 6.43
C ILE A 7 4.35 25.82 7.10
N ASN A 8 5.24 26.07 8.06
CA ASN A 8 5.96 25.00 8.75
C ASN A 8 5.05 24.14 9.62
N TYR A 9 4.03 24.73 10.25
CA TYR A 9 3.02 23.98 11.00
C TYR A 9 2.29 22.99 10.08
N MET A 10 1.85 23.42 8.90
CA MET A 10 1.16 22.56 7.94
C MET A 10 2.06 21.45 7.39
N ILE A 11 3.34 21.75 7.09
CA ILE A 11 4.32 20.74 6.65
C ILE A 11 4.52 19.68 7.74
N ASN A 12 4.70 20.11 8.99
CA ASN A 12 4.92 19.19 10.10
C ASN A 12 3.65 18.38 10.46
N TYR A 13 2.48 19.00 10.41
CA TYR A 13 1.18 18.34 10.62
C TYR A 13 0.90 17.27 9.56
N ALA A 14 1.28 17.51 8.31
CA ALA A 14 1.14 16.54 7.23
C ALA A 14 2.00 15.28 7.43
N THR A 15 3.05 15.37 8.25
CA THR A 15 4.01 14.27 8.49
C THR A 15 3.53 13.36 9.63
N VAL A 16 2.45 12.63 9.42
CA VAL A 16 1.96 11.66 10.42
C VAL A 16 2.90 10.45 10.45
N LYS A 17 3.51 10.16 11.61
CA LYS A 17 4.46 9.03 11.79
C LYS A 17 3.93 7.69 11.27
N ASN A 18 2.62 7.44 11.43
CA ASN A 18 1.95 6.23 10.93
C ASN A 18 1.97 6.13 9.40
N THR A 19 1.92 7.26 8.70
CA THR A 19 2.00 7.32 7.23
C THR A 19 3.39 6.92 6.75
N SER A 20 4.45 7.42 7.41
CA SER A 20 5.85 7.08 7.11
C SER A 20 6.14 5.60 7.35
N HIS A 21 5.69 5.04 8.48
CA HIS A 21 5.87 3.62 8.79
C HIS A 21 5.21 2.73 7.73
N ASN A 22 3.95 3.01 7.38
CA ASN A 22 3.22 2.26 6.36
C ASN A 22 3.87 2.41 4.96
N THR A 23 4.42 3.58 4.62
CA THR A 23 5.19 3.74 3.38
C THR A 23 6.43 2.85 3.38
N GLN A 24 7.20 2.82 4.47
CA GLN A 24 8.37 1.96 4.59
C GLN A 24 8.02 0.47 4.46
N THR A 25 6.86 0.04 4.97
CA THR A 25 6.38 -1.34 4.80
C THR A 25 6.23 -1.73 3.34
N TRP A 26 5.63 -0.88 2.50
CA TRP A 26 5.45 -1.16 1.07
C TRP A 26 6.77 -1.10 0.29
N ILE A 27 7.67 -0.18 0.66
CA ILE A 27 9.02 -0.13 0.08
C ILE A 27 9.84 -1.38 0.46
N ASN A 28 9.75 -1.83 1.71
CA ASN A 28 10.39 -3.08 2.12
C ASN A 28 9.80 -4.29 1.38
N ALA A 29 8.49 -4.29 1.12
CA ALA A 29 7.84 -5.37 0.38
C ALA A 29 8.33 -5.45 -1.08
N ILE A 30 8.45 -4.32 -1.78
CA ILE A 30 8.96 -4.32 -3.16
C ILE A 30 10.45 -4.68 -3.22
N ASN A 31 11.25 -4.19 -2.26
CA ASN A 31 12.67 -4.54 -2.16
C ASN A 31 12.88 -6.02 -1.83
N LYS A 32 12.02 -6.60 -0.98
CA LYS A 32 12.02 -8.04 -0.73
C LYS A 32 11.67 -8.82 -1.99
N TYR A 33 10.64 -8.39 -2.72
CA TYR A 33 10.26 -9.02 -3.99
C TYR A 33 11.41 -9.00 -5.02
N PHE A 34 12.17 -7.91 -5.09
CA PHE A 34 13.39 -7.83 -5.91
C PHE A 34 14.43 -8.88 -5.54
N LYS A 35 14.71 -9.03 -4.24
CA LYS A 35 15.66 -10.03 -3.74
C LYS A 35 15.18 -11.46 -4.04
N ASP A 36 13.89 -11.72 -3.84
CA ASP A 36 13.30 -13.04 -4.03
C ASP A 36 13.24 -13.45 -5.52
N THR A 37 13.29 -12.48 -6.45
CA THR A 37 13.27 -12.72 -7.91
C THR A 37 14.67 -12.73 -8.55
N ASN A 38 15.75 -12.70 -7.76
CA ASN A 38 17.15 -12.62 -8.24
C ASN A 38 17.44 -11.41 -9.15
N LEU A 39 16.63 -10.35 -9.06
CA LEU A 39 16.95 -9.09 -9.72
C LEU A 39 18.08 -8.42 -8.93
N SER A 40 19.23 -8.21 -9.58
CA SER A 40 20.39 -7.59 -8.95
C SER A 40 20.16 -6.09 -8.78
N GLY A 41 20.34 -5.57 -7.56
CA GLY A 41 20.32 -4.14 -7.25
C GLY A 41 19.07 -3.66 -6.52
N ASP A 42 18.83 -2.34 -6.58
CA ASP A 42 17.68 -1.65 -5.98
C ASP A 42 16.76 -1.13 -7.10
N ILE A 43 15.45 -1.17 -6.90
CA ILE A 43 14.46 -0.66 -7.85
C ILE A 43 14.74 0.80 -8.25
N ILE A 44 15.33 1.60 -7.35
CA ILE A 44 15.66 3.00 -7.63
C ILE A 44 16.78 3.17 -8.68
N GLN A 45 17.54 2.10 -8.96
CA GLN A 45 18.67 2.10 -9.88
C GLN A 45 18.30 1.67 -11.31
N ILE A 46 17.08 1.18 -11.53
CA ILE A 46 16.59 0.78 -12.84
C ILE A 46 16.53 2.01 -13.75
N LYS A 47 17.22 1.95 -14.90
CA LYS A 47 17.34 3.05 -15.86
C LYS A 47 16.40 2.94 -17.05
N ASP A 48 15.92 1.75 -17.34
CA ASP A 48 15.01 1.50 -18.46
C ASP A 48 13.55 1.61 -17.96
N CYS A 49 12.77 2.49 -18.58
CA CYS A 49 11.38 2.72 -18.17
C CYS A 49 10.50 1.49 -18.40
N THR A 50 10.75 0.72 -19.46
CA THR A 50 9.97 -0.48 -19.79
C THR A 50 10.27 -1.61 -18.82
N GLU A 51 11.53 -1.77 -18.44
CA GLU A 51 11.95 -2.69 -17.38
C GLU A 51 11.31 -2.29 -16.05
N LEU A 52 11.38 -1.02 -15.67
CA LEU A 52 10.76 -0.51 -14.45
C LEU A 52 9.25 -0.76 -14.43
N GLU A 53 8.56 -0.48 -15.53
CA GLU A 53 7.13 -0.72 -15.68
C GLU A 53 6.79 -2.20 -15.52
N ASN A 54 7.54 -3.08 -16.20
CA ASN A 54 7.36 -4.52 -16.14
C ASN A 54 7.57 -5.07 -14.73
N ILE A 55 8.60 -4.62 -14.02
CA ILE A 55 8.87 -5.08 -12.65
C ILE A 55 7.74 -4.63 -11.71
N LEU A 56 7.27 -3.39 -11.83
CA LEU A 56 6.13 -2.89 -11.05
C LEU A 56 4.86 -3.70 -11.33
N ILE A 57 4.58 -4.00 -12.60
CA ILE A 57 3.46 -4.87 -13.00
C ILE A 57 3.59 -6.24 -12.33
N GLN A 58 4.75 -6.89 -12.41
CA GLN A 58 4.98 -8.21 -11.83
C GLN A 58 4.79 -8.21 -10.31
N PHE A 59 5.36 -7.22 -9.61
CA PHE A 59 5.15 -7.03 -8.18
C PHE A 59 3.67 -6.91 -7.83
N PHE A 60 2.95 -6.00 -8.50
CA PHE A 60 1.53 -5.79 -8.20
C PHE A 60 0.67 -6.97 -8.59
N VAL A 61 1.00 -7.74 -9.63
CA VAL A 61 0.29 -8.99 -9.96
C VAL A 61 0.52 -10.04 -8.87
N ALA A 62 1.77 -10.23 -8.44
CA ALA A 62 2.15 -11.18 -7.40
C ALA A 62 1.65 -10.79 -6.00
N LEU A 63 1.30 -9.52 -5.77
CA LEU A 63 0.91 -9.01 -4.47
C LEU A 63 -0.29 -9.77 -3.88
N LYS A 64 -0.04 -10.48 -2.77
CA LYS A 64 -0.99 -11.25 -1.96
C LYS A 64 -0.62 -11.13 -0.48
N ARG A 65 -1.62 -11.30 0.40
CA ARG A 65 -1.40 -11.33 1.84
C ARG A 65 -0.69 -12.63 2.26
N ILE A 66 -0.12 -12.66 3.45
CA ILE A 66 0.52 -13.85 4.04
C ILE A 66 -0.46 -15.03 4.13
N ASP A 67 -1.73 -14.76 4.42
CA ASP A 67 -2.82 -15.75 4.44
C ASP A 67 -3.33 -16.15 3.04
N SER A 68 -2.58 -15.81 1.98
CA SER A 68 -2.92 -16.02 0.57
C SER A 68 -4.20 -15.32 0.09
N LYS A 69 -4.84 -14.48 0.94
CA LYS A 69 -6.01 -13.70 0.55
C LYS A 69 -5.62 -12.46 -0.26
N LEU A 70 -6.60 -11.92 -0.99
CA LEU A 70 -6.45 -10.66 -1.71
C LEU A 70 -6.46 -9.49 -0.72
N TYR A 71 -5.64 -8.47 -0.98
CA TYR A 71 -5.72 -7.18 -0.29
C TYR A 71 -7.02 -6.46 -0.68
N ALA A 72 -7.54 -5.62 0.21
CA ALA A 72 -8.66 -4.76 -0.11
C ALA A 72 -8.30 -3.79 -1.26
N PRO A 73 -9.27 -3.39 -2.10
CA PRO A 73 -9.04 -2.45 -3.21
C PRO A 73 -8.31 -1.16 -2.79
N THR A 74 -8.72 -0.59 -1.66
CA THR A 74 -8.14 0.64 -1.10
C THR A 74 -6.70 0.44 -0.65
N SER A 75 -6.36 -0.73 -0.06
CA SER A 75 -4.98 -1.06 0.30
C SER A 75 -4.08 -1.18 -0.94
N ILE A 76 -4.57 -1.80 -2.01
CA ILE A 76 -3.83 -1.91 -3.28
C ILE A 76 -3.58 -0.51 -3.85
N TYR A 77 -4.62 0.31 -3.98
CA TYR A 77 -4.47 1.67 -4.51
C TYR A 77 -3.53 2.54 -3.66
N ASN A 78 -3.68 2.50 -2.34
CA ASN A 78 -2.82 3.26 -1.44
C ASN A 78 -1.35 2.80 -1.52
N SER A 79 -1.10 1.50 -1.63
CA SER A 79 0.26 0.97 -1.82
C SER A 79 0.85 1.42 -3.16
N PHE A 80 0.06 1.43 -4.22
CA PHE A 80 0.43 1.90 -5.55
C PHE A 80 0.86 3.37 -5.53
N CYS A 81 0.01 4.26 -5.02
CA CYS A 81 0.35 5.68 -4.92
C CYS A 81 1.61 5.92 -4.09
N LYS A 82 1.79 5.20 -2.97
CA LYS A 82 2.96 5.36 -2.10
C LYS A 82 4.26 4.93 -2.77
N ILE A 83 4.25 3.77 -3.43
CA ILE A 83 5.41 3.26 -4.16
C ILE A 83 5.78 4.24 -5.29
N LEU A 84 4.79 4.67 -6.09
CA LEU A 84 5.02 5.64 -7.16
C LEU A 84 5.60 6.97 -6.65
N CYS A 85 5.02 7.55 -5.60
CA CYS A 85 5.54 8.79 -5.01
C CYS A 85 6.97 8.62 -4.51
N HIS A 86 7.28 7.49 -3.88
CA HIS A 86 8.64 7.19 -3.42
C HIS A 86 9.61 7.09 -4.59
N LEU A 87 9.27 6.36 -5.65
CA LEU A 87 10.12 6.21 -6.83
C LEU A 87 10.29 7.53 -7.60
N GLN A 88 9.24 8.34 -7.74
CA GLN A 88 9.33 9.67 -8.36
C GLN A 88 10.38 10.56 -7.68
N ILE A 89 10.51 10.46 -6.36
CA ILE A 89 11.51 11.22 -5.60
C ILE A 89 12.89 10.58 -5.76
N ASN A 90 13.00 9.25 -5.67
CA ASN A 90 14.28 8.56 -5.42
C ASN A 90 14.93 7.89 -6.66
N LEU A 91 14.26 7.81 -7.82
CA LEU A 91 14.89 7.25 -9.04
C LEU A 91 16.19 7.98 -9.41
N TYR A 92 17.20 7.20 -9.77
CA TYR A 92 18.52 7.70 -10.22
C TYR A 92 18.60 8.00 -11.72
N GLN A 93 17.56 7.66 -12.49
CA GLN A 93 17.50 7.89 -13.93
C GLN A 93 17.58 9.37 -14.28
N ASP A 94 18.33 9.70 -15.34
CA ASP A 94 18.44 11.04 -15.94
C ASP A 94 18.34 10.93 -17.48
N PRO A 95 17.35 11.60 -18.14
CA PRO A 95 16.28 12.38 -17.53
C PRO A 95 15.35 11.49 -16.70
N LYS A 96 14.92 12.02 -15.55
CA LYS A 96 14.02 11.32 -14.65
C LYS A 96 12.64 11.17 -15.30
N PRO A 97 12.09 9.95 -15.41
CA PRO A 97 10.76 9.75 -15.96
C PRO A 97 9.69 10.28 -14.99
N ASN A 98 8.54 10.64 -15.54
CA ASN A 98 7.38 10.97 -14.72
C ASN A 98 6.58 9.69 -14.49
N ILE A 99 6.88 8.96 -13.40
CA ILE A 99 6.24 7.68 -13.09
C ILE A 99 4.76 7.86 -12.74
N LEU A 100 4.37 9.07 -12.33
CA LEU A 100 2.98 9.42 -12.06
C LEU A 100 2.17 9.67 -13.35
N ASP A 101 2.82 9.74 -14.51
CA ASP A 101 2.18 9.98 -15.79
C ASP A 101 1.69 8.66 -16.43
N LYS A 102 0.37 8.52 -16.52
CA LYS A 102 -0.28 7.37 -17.16
C LYS A 102 0.05 7.23 -18.65
N THR A 103 0.51 8.29 -19.31
CA THR A 103 0.95 8.21 -20.71
C THR A 103 2.34 7.58 -20.84
N GLN A 104 3.19 7.69 -19.82
CA GLN A 104 4.52 7.09 -19.79
C GLN A 104 4.50 5.66 -19.24
N PHE A 105 3.57 5.34 -18.33
CA PHE A 105 3.43 4.01 -17.72
C PHE A 105 2.01 3.40 -17.92
N PRO A 106 1.48 3.35 -19.16
CA PRO A 106 0.09 3.00 -19.41
C PRO A 106 -0.29 1.58 -18.99
N CYS A 107 0.64 0.62 -19.14
CA CYS A 107 0.41 -0.78 -18.81
C CYS A 107 0.34 -0.99 -17.30
N LEU A 108 1.15 -0.27 -16.53
CA LEU A 108 1.12 -0.30 -15.08
C LEU A 108 -0.23 0.20 -14.54
N PHE A 109 -0.67 1.39 -14.95
CA PHE A 109 -1.96 1.93 -14.51
C PHE A 109 -3.13 1.03 -14.92
N ALA A 110 -3.13 0.53 -16.15
CA ALA A 110 -4.17 -0.40 -16.62
C ALA A 110 -4.19 -1.72 -15.81
N THR A 111 -3.02 -2.20 -15.40
CA THR A 111 -2.90 -3.42 -14.57
C THR A 111 -3.49 -3.19 -13.17
N ILE A 112 -3.20 -2.06 -12.54
CA ILE A 112 -3.77 -1.72 -11.24
C ILE A 112 -5.29 -1.58 -11.31
N ASP A 113 -5.80 -0.86 -12.32
CA ASP A 113 -7.24 -0.72 -12.55
C ASP A 113 -7.92 -2.09 -12.69
N LYS A 114 -7.33 -3.01 -13.47
CA LYS A 114 -7.84 -4.38 -13.64
C LYS A 114 -7.76 -5.19 -12.35
N LYS A 115 -6.65 -5.09 -11.60
CA LYS A 115 -6.48 -5.82 -10.33
C LYS A 115 -7.49 -5.35 -9.28
N ILE A 116 -7.72 -4.06 -9.16
CA ILE A 116 -8.75 -3.49 -8.27
C ILE A 116 -10.14 -4.02 -8.64
N LYS A 117 -10.51 -3.98 -9.93
CA LYS A 117 -11.79 -4.51 -10.41
C LYS A 117 -11.94 -6.01 -10.13
N LEU A 118 -10.87 -6.80 -10.31
CA LEU A 118 -10.87 -8.22 -9.99
C LEU A 118 -11.19 -8.46 -8.51
N VAL A 119 -10.54 -7.73 -7.59
CA VAL A 119 -10.80 -7.86 -6.15
C VAL A 119 -12.24 -7.48 -5.81
N GLN A 120 -12.74 -6.38 -6.38
CA GLN A 120 -14.12 -5.91 -6.15
C GLN A 120 -15.16 -6.95 -6.62
N ASN A 121 -14.95 -7.53 -7.80
CA ASN A 121 -15.85 -8.55 -8.34
C ASN A 121 -15.78 -9.87 -7.57
N THR A 122 -14.62 -10.20 -6.99
CA THR A 122 -14.43 -11.45 -6.22
C THR A 122 -15.01 -11.37 -4.81
N ASN A 123 -15.06 -10.16 -4.22
CA ASN A 123 -15.63 -9.92 -2.90
C ASN A 123 -16.50 -8.65 -2.89
N PRO A 124 -17.73 -8.70 -3.44
CA PRO A 124 -18.61 -7.53 -3.52
C PRO A 124 -18.97 -6.94 -2.15
N ARG A 125 -18.84 -7.73 -1.06
CA ARG A 125 -19.06 -7.28 0.31
C ARG A 125 -17.94 -6.40 0.90
N GLN A 126 -16.74 -6.37 0.29
CA GLN A 126 -15.66 -5.47 0.72
C GLN A 126 -15.76 -4.05 0.10
N ALA A 127 -16.78 -3.80 -0.73
CA ALA A 127 -17.06 -2.48 -1.27
C ALA A 127 -17.75 -1.54 -0.27
N ASN A 128 -18.04 -2.01 0.95
CA ASN A 128 -18.55 -1.16 2.02
C ASN A 128 -17.37 -0.44 2.67
N LYS A 129 -17.15 0.78 2.16
CA LYS A 129 -16.47 1.88 2.84
C LYS A 129 -16.84 1.84 4.32
N SER A 130 -15.85 1.95 5.23
CA SER A 130 -15.96 2.63 6.54
C SER A 130 -17.38 2.79 7.14
N ASP A 131 -18.19 1.75 7.15
CA ASP A 131 -19.55 1.82 7.63
C ASP A 131 -19.50 1.37 9.08
N SER A 132 -20.25 2.10 9.92
CA SER A 132 -20.51 1.69 11.30
C SER A 132 -20.86 0.20 11.32
N LEU A 133 -20.32 -0.52 12.31
CA LEU A 133 -20.61 -1.94 12.52
C LEU A 133 -22.12 -2.17 12.35
N ILE A 134 -22.48 -3.07 11.45
CA ILE A 134 -23.89 -3.39 11.22
C ILE A 134 -24.37 -4.19 12.43
N GLN A 135 -25.66 -4.10 12.77
CA GLN A 135 -26.23 -4.68 14.00
C GLN A 135 -25.87 -6.17 14.19
N ASP A 136 -25.75 -6.93 13.10
CA ASP A 136 -25.33 -8.33 13.13
C ASP A 136 -23.84 -8.51 13.47
N GLU A 137 -22.97 -7.60 13.02
CA GLU A 137 -21.54 -7.60 13.38
C GLU A 137 -21.36 -7.20 14.84
N ILE A 138 -22.18 -6.26 15.34
CA ILE A 138 -22.22 -5.91 16.78
C ILE A 138 -22.64 -7.13 17.61
N ILE A 139 -23.68 -7.84 17.20
CA ILE A 139 -24.16 -9.05 17.88
C ILE A 139 -23.10 -10.16 17.83
N GLN A 140 -22.38 -10.30 16.71
CA GLN A 140 -21.31 -11.28 16.57
C GLN A 140 -20.11 -10.97 17.47
N ILE A 141 -19.72 -9.70 17.60
CA ILE A 141 -18.67 -9.25 18.53
C ILE A 141 -19.12 -9.47 19.98
N LEU A 142 -20.34 -9.06 20.34
CA LEU A 142 -20.87 -9.23 21.70
C LEU A 142 -21.05 -10.70 22.11
N ASN A 143 -21.26 -11.59 21.15
CA ASN A 143 -21.40 -13.03 21.38
C ASN A 143 -20.07 -13.80 21.28
N ASP A 144 -18.96 -13.13 20.95
CA ASP A 144 -17.65 -13.77 20.92
C ASP A 144 -17.20 -14.06 22.36
N LYS A 145 -16.99 -15.34 22.68
CA LYS A 145 -16.70 -15.81 24.05
C LYS A 145 -15.42 -15.20 24.64
N ASN A 146 -14.52 -14.71 23.79
CA ASN A 146 -13.27 -14.07 24.19
C ASN A 146 -13.43 -12.66 24.79
N LEU A 147 -14.61 -12.03 24.66
CA LEU A 147 -14.89 -10.71 25.26
C LEU A 147 -15.46 -10.79 26.68
N LEU A 148 -15.82 -11.99 27.14
CA LEU A 148 -16.39 -12.21 28.48
C LEU A 148 -15.40 -12.87 29.45
N GLU A 149 -14.17 -13.14 29.03
CA GLU A 149 -13.09 -13.63 29.90
C GLU A 149 -12.12 -12.49 30.26
N ASP A 150 -12.61 -11.51 31.02
CA ASP A 150 -11.76 -10.69 31.90
C ASP A 150 -11.32 -11.55 33.11
N ILE A 151 -10.58 -12.63 32.85
CA ILE A 151 -9.81 -13.32 33.88
C ILE A 151 -8.33 -12.97 33.62
N PRO A 152 -7.68 -12.18 34.49
CA PRO A 152 -6.29 -11.84 34.32
C PRO A 152 -5.45 -13.11 34.49
N THR A 153 -4.98 -13.70 33.40
CA THR A 153 -3.94 -14.74 33.47
C THR A 153 -2.60 -14.09 33.82
N SER A 154 -2.07 -14.56 34.94
CA SER A 154 -0.94 -14.04 35.69
C SER A 154 0.33 -13.75 34.89
N ILE A 155 1.05 -12.71 35.31
CA ILE A 155 2.46 -12.50 34.98
C ILE A 155 3.26 -13.60 35.70
N THR A 156 3.93 -14.48 34.96
CA THR A 156 4.96 -15.37 35.51
C THR A 156 6.35 -14.78 35.25
N TYR A 157 7.11 -14.63 36.35
CA TYR A 157 8.51 -14.22 36.41
C TYR A 157 9.45 -15.18 35.67
#